data_AF-A0AAD8CFP6-F1
#
_entry.id   AF-A0AAD8CFP6-F1
#
_cell.length_a   1.000
_cell.length_b   1.000
_cell.length_c   1.000
_cell.angle_alpha   90.00
_cell.angle_beta   90.00
_cell.angle_gamma   90.00
#
_symmetry.space_group_name_H-M   'P 1'
#
loop_
_entity.id
_entity.type
_entity.pdbx_description
1 polymer ?
#
loop_
_entity_poly.entity_id
_entity_poly.type
_entity_poly.pdbx_seq_one_letter_code
_entity_poly.pdbx_strand_id
1 'polypeptide(L)'
;MYQVAHINKYELIKVLNSAARNRHSVTSLEEIKSELTIVKRMVANIAKQLNSGSEVALQDDVSLPLNTFEQVDRLEQLLEEKSCKDQMTAFLGTIGGVDDPTAVRRIMAALLGNELATKFNWKGLGNKRSFYDLKLREVMAGELLS
;
A
#
# COMPACT_ATOMS: atom_id res chain seq x y z
N MET A 1 12.48 -51.87 -21.79
CA MET A 1 11.07 -51.96 -21.36
C MET A 1 10.87 -50.96 -20.23
N TYR A 2 10.26 -49.80 -20.49
CA TYR A 2 9.91 -48.86 -19.42
C TYR A 2 8.52 -49.23 -18.89
N GLN A 3 8.46 -49.68 -17.65
CA GLN A 3 7.21 -50.00 -16.98
C GLN A 3 6.61 -48.69 -16.45
N VAL A 4 5.61 -48.16 -17.16
CA VAL A 4 4.89 -46.95 -16.75
C VAL A 4 4.15 -47.29 -15.46
N ALA A 5 4.50 -46.61 -14.37
CA ALA A 5 3.85 -46.75 -13.08
C ALA A 5 2.36 -46.42 -13.21
N HIS A 6 1.50 -47.43 -13.10
CA HIS A 6 0.06 -47.27 -13.18
C HIS A 6 -0.44 -46.65 -11.86
N ILE A 7 -0.44 -45.31 -11.79
CA ILE A 7 -0.93 -44.59 -10.61
C ILE A 7 -2.45 -44.78 -10.53
N ASN A 8 -2.93 -45.30 -9.41
CA ASN A 8 -4.35 -45.50 -9.14
C ASN A 8 -5.07 -44.13 -9.03
N LYS A 9 -6.25 -44.01 -9.66
CA LYS A 9 -7.11 -42.82 -9.62
C LYS A 9 -7.34 -42.27 -8.20
N TYR A 10 -7.45 -43.14 -7.20
CA TYR A 10 -7.60 -42.74 -5.79
C TYR A 10 -6.37 -41.98 -5.25
N GLU A 11 -5.17 -42.43 -5.59
CA GLU A 11 -3.93 -41.79 -5.18
C GLU A 11 -3.73 -40.45 -5.91
N LEU A 12 -4.13 -40.37 -7.18
CA LEU A 12 -4.09 -39.13 -7.93
C LEU A 12 -4.99 -38.05 -7.31
N ILE A 13 -6.21 -38.39 -6.88
CA ILE A 13 -7.15 -37.47 -6.24
C ILE A 13 -6.61 -37.00 -4.88
N LYS A 14 -6.00 -37.88 -4.08
CA LYS A 14 -5.37 -37.50 -2.81
C LYS A 14 -4.23 -36.51 -3.02
N VAL A 15 -3.35 -36.78 -3.99
CA VAL A 15 -2.22 -35.89 -4.33
C VAL A 15 -2.74 -34.53 -4.77
N LEU A 16 -3.73 -34.48 -5.68
CA LEU A 16 -4.34 -33.23 -6.14
C LEU A 16 -4.96 -32.44 -4.99
N ASN A 17 -5.72 -33.08 -4.09
CA ASN A 17 -6.32 -32.42 -2.93
C ASN A 17 -5.26 -31.91 -1.93
N SER A 18 -4.17 -32.66 -1.74
CA SER A 18 -3.05 -32.19 -0.90
C SER A 18 -2.33 -31.00 -1.53
N ALA A 19 -2.12 -31.01 -2.85
CA ALA A 19 -1.49 -29.90 -3.57
C ALA A 19 -2.36 -28.63 -3.55
N ALA A 20 -3.68 -28.77 -3.69
CA ALA A 20 -4.63 -27.66 -3.59
C ALA A 20 -4.62 -27.04 -2.18
N ARG A 21 -4.63 -27.86 -1.12
CA ARG A 21 -4.53 -27.39 0.27
C ARG A 21 -3.20 -26.69 0.55
N ASN A 22 -2.10 -27.24 0.04
CA ASN A 22 -0.77 -26.64 0.19
C ASN A 22 -0.73 -25.29 -0.53
N ARG A 23 -1.27 -25.19 -1.75
CA ARG A 23 -1.34 -23.93 -2.48
C ARG A 23 -2.11 -22.87 -1.70
N HIS A 24 -3.28 -23.23 -1.16
CA HIS A 24 -4.06 -22.30 -0.35
C HIS A 24 -3.29 -21.84 0.90
N SER A 25 -2.62 -22.76 1.58
CA SER A 25 -1.77 -22.44 2.74
C SER A 25 -0.62 -21.50 2.37
N VAL A 26 0.03 -21.71 1.22
CA VAL A 26 1.10 -20.83 0.73
C VAL A 26 0.57 -19.42 0.44
N THR A 27 -0.59 -19.29 -0.21
CA THR A 27 -1.19 -17.98 -0.47
C THR A 27 -1.49 -17.23 0.83
N SER A 28 -2.11 -17.88 1.82
CA SER A 28 -2.37 -17.24 3.11
C SER A 28 -1.08 -16.85 3.84
N LEU A 29 -0.01 -17.64 3.72
CA LEU A 29 1.30 -17.28 4.28
C LEU A 29 1.93 -16.08 3.56
N GLU A 30 1.76 -15.95 2.25
CA GLU A 30 2.21 -14.78 1.49
C GLU A 30 1.45 -13.51 1.91
N GLU A 31 0.14 -13.61 2.13
CA GLU A 31 -0.70 -12.52 2.65
C GLU A 31 -0.23 -12.08 4.04
N ILE A 32 -0.05 -13.02 4.98
CA ILE A 32 0.46 -12.75 6.32
C ILE A 32 1.87 -12.13 6.26
N LYS A 33 2.75 -12.62 5.38
CA LYS A 33 4.09 -12.05 5.19
C LYS A 33 4.03 -10.60 4.70
N SER A 34 3.09 -10.29 3.79
CA SER A 34 2.85 -8.94 3.32
C SER A 34 2.41 -8.03 4.47
N GLU A 35 1.41 -8.46 5.26
CA GLU A 35 0.93 -7.74 6.45
C GLU A 35 2.05 -7.52 7.48
N LEU A 36 2.84 -8.55 7.80
CA LEU A 36 3.99 -8.44 8.70
C LEU A 36 5.04 -7.45 8.19
N THR A 37 5.22 -7.36 6.87
CA THR A 37 6.16 -6.40 6.26
C THR A 37 5.66 -4.97 6.39
N ILE A 38 4.34 -4.77 6.37
CA ILE A 38 3.72 -3.46 6.64
C ILE A 38 3.88 -3.10 8.12
N VAL A 39 3.52 -4.02 9.03
CA VAL A 39 3.61 -3.80 10.48
C VAL A 39 5.05 -3.52 10.91
N LYS A 40 6.03 -4.27 10.41
CA LYS A 40 7.45 -4.02 10.70
C LYS A 40 7.90 -2.62 10.28
N ARG A 41 7.42 -2.12 9.12
CA ARG A 41 7.72 -0.77 8.64
C ARG A 41 7.06 0.30 9.50
N MET A 42 5.81 0.10 9.90
CA MET A 42 5.11 1.00 10.83
C MET A 42 5.84 1.07 12.18
N VAL A 43 6.24 -0.08 12.75
CA VAL A 43 7.00 -0.12 14.00
C VAL A 43 8.38 0.53 13.86
N ALA A 44 9.09 0.29 12.75
CA ALA A 44 10.35 0.96 12.47
C ALA A 44 10.18 2.49 12.34
N ASN A 45 9.06 2.95 11.79
CA ASN A 45 8.72 4.37 11.73
C ASN A 45 8.47 4.95 13.12
N ILE A 46 7.63 4.31 13.94
CA ILE A 46 7.39 4.72 15.34
C ILE A 46 8.71 4.75 16.12
N ALA A 47 9.54 3.72 15.98
CA ALA A 47 10.85 3.67 16.63
C ALA A 47 11.78 4.79 16.14
N LYS A 48 11.73 5.15 14.85
CA LYS A 48 12.48 6.29 14.31
C LYS A 48 11.96 7.61 14.88
N GLN A 49 10.64 7.81 14.90
CA GLN A 49 9.98 8.99 15.48
C GLN A 49 10.35 9.20 16.96
N LEU A 50 10.38 8.12 17.75
CA LEU A 50 10.77 8.17 19.17
C LEU A 50 12.26 8.47 19.37
N ASN A 51 13.14 8.02 18.47
CA ASN A 51 14.60 8.19 18.61
C ASN A 51 15.14 9.48 17.98
N SER A 52 14.46 10.08 17.00
CA SER A 52 14.97 11.27 16.30
C SER A 52 14.62 12.60 16.97
N GLY A 53 13.85 12.65 18.06
CA GLY A 53 13.44 13.91 18.71
C GLY A 53 12.76 14.91 17.76
N SER A 54 12.37 14.43 16.58
CA SER A 54 11.75 15.18 15.50
C SER A 54 10.41 14.51 15.30
N GLU A 55 9.41 15.08 15.98
CA GLU A 55 8.01 14.90 15.64
C GLU A 55 7.84 15.32 14.18
N VAL A 56 7.96 14.37 13.27
CA VAL A 56 7.23 14.46 12.01
C VAL A 56 5.93 13.70 12.23
N ALA A 57 5.12 14.24 13.15
CA ALA A 57 3.69 14.20 12.97
C ALA A 57 3.46 15.03 11.71
N LEU A 58 2.94 14.41 10.63
CA LEU A 58 2.15 15.18 9.68
C LEU A 58 1.17 15.95 10.59
N GLN A 59 1.32 17.28 10.67
CA GLN A 59 0.67 18.17 11.65
C GLN A 59 -0.58 17.51 12.25
N ASP A 60 -0.67 17.37 13.58
CA ASP A 60 -1.62 16.55 14.42
C ASP A 60 -3.05 16.28 13.89
N ASP A 61 -3.46 17.04 12.89
CA ASP A 61 -4.69 17.04 12.13
C ASP A 61 -4.80 16.08 10.93
N VAL A 62 -3.73 15.40 10.49
CA VAL A 62 -3.77 14.47 9.35
C VAL A 62 -3.64 13.02 9.79
N SER A 63 -4.75 12.28 9.73
CA SER A 63 -4.77 10.84 9.96
C SER A 63 -4.98 10.08 8.64
N LEU A 64 -4.09 9.13 8.36
CA LEU A 64 -4.18 8.23 7.21
C LEU A 64 -4.64 6.83 7.65
N PRO A 65 -5.41 6.10 6.83
CA PRO A 65 -5.87 6.48 5.48
C PRO A 65 -7.05 7.47 5.52
N LEU A 66 -7.17 8.30 4.48
CA LEU A 66 -8.27 9.25 4.31
C LEU A 66 -9.54 8.50 3.90
N ASN A 67 -10.65 8.75 4.58
CA ASN A 67 -11.92 8.07 4.37
C ASN A 67 -13.01 8.98 3.80
N THR A 68 -12.83 10.30 3.85
CA THR A 68 -13.79 11.27 3.32
C THR A 68 -13.15 12.31 2.40
N PHE A 69 -13.95 12.97 1.57
CA PHE A 69 -13.45 14.02 0.67
C PHE A 69 -13.00 15.26 1.43
N GLU A 70 -13.63 15.57 2.56
CA GLU A 70 -13.26 16.69 3.43
C GLU A 70 -11.84 16.50 3.99
N GLN A 71 -11.47 15.26 4.34
CA GLN A 71 -10.12 14.94 4.78
C GLN A 71 -9.09 15.11 3.65
N VAL A 72 -9.46 14.77 2.41
CA VAL A 72 -8.63 15.04 1.22
C VAL A 72 -8.46 16.53 1.01
N ASP A 73 -9.54 17.31 1.05
CA ASP A 73 -9.49 18.76 0.85
C ASP A 73 -8.66 19.47 1.92
N ARG A 74 -8.77 19.03 3.18
CA ARG A 74 -7.93 19.52 4.27
C ARG A 74 -6.46 19.23 4.01
N LEU A 75 -6.14 17.99 3.62
CA LEU A 75 -4.77 17.63 3.31
C LEU A 75 -4.22 18.45 2.12
N GLU A 76 -5.02 18.67 1.09
CA GLU A 76 -4.65 19.48 -0.08
C GLU A 76 -4.38 20.95 0.28
N GLN A 77 -5.02 21.49 1.32
CA GLN A 77 -4.70 22.82 1.87
C GLN A 77 -3.37 22.79 2.63
N LEU A 78 -3.13 21.79 3.47
CA LEU A 78 -1.86 21.65 4.21
C LEU A 78 -0.67 21.46 3.28
N LEU A 79 -0.86 20.73 2.18
CA LEU A 79 0.14 20.56 1.13
C LEU A 79 0.41 21.84 0.32
N GLU A 80 -0.20 22.98 0.62
CA GLU A 80 0.29 24.27 0.10
C GLU A 80 1.61 24.69 0.74
N GLU A 81 1.83 24.29 1.98
CA GLU A 81 3.06 24.57 2.70
C GLU A 81 4.18 23.64 2.21
N LYS A 82 5.31 24.23 1.78
CA LYS A 82 6.46 23.45 1.28
C LYS A 82 6.99 22.47 2.33
N SER A 83 7.04 22.89 3.60
CA SER A 83 7.48 22.03 4.70
C SER A 83 6.61 20.76 4.82
N CYS A 84 5.28 20.91 4.66
CA CYS A 84 4.33 19.81 4.68
C CYS A 84 4.50 18.89 3.46
N LYS A 85 4.71 19.45 2.27
CA LYS A 85 5.04 18.65 1.06
C LYS A 85 6.31 17.81 1.26
N ASP A 86 7.37 18.40 1.80
CA ASP A 86 8.66 17.72 2.01
C ASP A 86 8.51 16.60 3.06
N GLN A 87 7.79 16.86 4.15
CA GLN A 87 7.48 15.85 5.17
C GLN A 87 6.64 14.69 4.62
N MET A 88 5.60 15.00 3.84
CA MET A 88 4.76 13.99 3.21
C MET A 88 5.54 13.18 2.17
N THR A 89 6.41 13.80 1.38
CA THR A 89 7.28 13.09 0.42
C THR A 89 8.15 12.08 1.17
N ALA A 90 8.87 12.52 2.21
CA ALA A 90 9.70 11.64 3.02
C ALA A 90 8.91 10.50 3.68
N PHE A 91 7.69 10.78 4.16
CA PHE A 91 6.80 9.76 4.71
C PHE A 91 6.39 8.72 3.65
N LEU A 92 5.94 9.18 2.48
CA LEU A 92 5.56 8.31 1.38
C LEU A 92 6.74 7.47 0.87
N GLY A 93 7.96 7.99 0.92
CA GLY A 93 9.15 7.21 0.59
C GLY A 93 9.42 6.02 1.49
N THR A 94 9.11 6.15 2.78
CA THR A 94 9.18 5.01 3.69
C THR A 94 8.15 3.91 3.37
N ILE A 95 7.03 4.25 2.73
CA ILE A 95 5.95 3.34 2.35
C ILE A 95 6.21 2.73 0.97
N GLY A 96 6.61 3.58 0.01
CA GLY A 96 6.83 3.28 -1.39
C GLY A 96 8.00 2.35 -1.63
N GLY A 97 9.17 2.66 -1.02
CA GLY A 97 10.43 1.98 -1.31
C GLY A 97 11.02 2.36 -2.68
N VAL A 98 12.30 2.05 -2.88
CA VAL A 98 13.16 2.76 -3.86
C VAL A 98 12.93 2.40 -5.34
N ASP A 99 12.40 1.25 -5.73
CA ASP A 99 12.28 0.91 -7.17
C ASP A 99 11.25 -0.20 -7.46
N ASP A 100 9.95 0.07 -7.30
CA ASP A 100 8.94 -0.96 -7.56
C ASP A 100 7.64 -0.37 -8.13
N PRO A 101 7.08 -0.86 -9.24
CA PRO A 101 5.73 -0.49 -9.67
C PRO A 101 4.65 -0.77 -8.60
N THR A 102 4.93 -1.61 -7.61
CA THR A 102 4.08 -1.79 -6.43
C THR A 102 4.18 -0.65 -5.41
N ALA A 103 5.18 0.24 -5.49
CA ALA A 103 5.32 1.43 -4.64
C ALA A 103 4.09 2.34 -4.72
N VAL A 104 3.63 2.65 -5.94
CA VAL A 104 2.40 3.41 -6.18
C VAL A 104 1.21 2.73 -5.51
N ARG A 105 1.08 1.41 -5.67
CA ARG A 105 -0.01 0.65 -5.05
C ARG A 105 0.05 0.71 -3.53
N ARG A 106 1.23 0.58 -2.93
CA ARG A 106 1.45 0.65 -1.47
C ARG A 106 1.13 2.04 -0.93
N ILE A 107 1.61 3.08 -1.61
CA ILE A 107 1.32 4.48 -1.27
C ILE A 107 -0.18 4.76 -1.34
N MET A 108 -0.84 4.38 -2.43
CA MET A 108 -2.29 4.59 -2.60
C MET A 108 -3.11 3.85 -1.55
N ALA A 109 -2.72 2.61 -1.19
CA ALA A 109 -3.39 1.83 -0.14
C ALA A 109 -3.18 2.42 1.27
N ALA A 110 -2.09 3.15 1.50
CA ALA A 110 -1.85 3.87 2.75
C ALA A 110 -2.55 5.23 2.79
N LEU A 111 -2.71 5.90 1.64
CA LEU A 111 -3.32 7.23 1.53
C LEU A 111 -4.84 7.21 1.61
N LEU A 112 -5.49 6.28 0.91
CA LEU A 112 -6.96 6.29 0.74
C LEU A 112 -7.58 5.02 1.32
N GLY A 113 -8.62 5.21 2.13
CA GLY A 113 -9.46 4.12 2.60
C GLY A 113 -10.21 3.50 1.41
N ASN A 114 -10.50 2.20 1.51
CA ASN A 114 -11.08 1.42 0.40
C ASN A 114 -12.34 2.07 -0.18
N GLU A 115 -13.25 2.54 0.67
CA GLU A 115 -14.50 3.17 0.23
C GLU A 115 -14.25 4.47 -0.54
N LEU A 116 -13.35 5.31 -0.04
CA LEU A 116 -13.00 6.58 -0.69
C LEU A 116 -12.26 6.34 -2.00
N ALA A 117 -11.34 5.38 -2.04
CA ALA A 117 -10.56 5.03 -3.23
C ALA A 117 -11.46 4.68 -4.43
N THR A 118 -12.60 4.03 -4.22
CA THR A 118 -13.56 3.71 -5.30
C THR A 118 -14.20 4.92 -5.95
N LYS A 119 -14.24 6.07 -5.25
CA LYS A 119 -14.82 7.33 -5.70
C LYS A 119 -13.84 8.20 -6.49
N PHE A 120 -12.58 7.77 -6.57
CA PHE A 120 -11.56 8.40 -7.40
C PHE A 120 -11.30 7.59 -8.67
N ASN A 121 -10.80 8.27 -9.69
CA ASN A 121 -9.99 7.66 -10.72
C ASN A 121 -8.89 8.64 -11.14
N TRP A 122 -7.99 8.21 -12.02
CA TRP A 122 -6.84 9.04 -12.38
C TRP A 122 -7.26 10.36 -13.02
N LYS A 123 -8.18 10.36 -14.01
CA LYS A 123 -8.54 11.56 -14.81
C LYS A 123 -9.85 12.28 -14.42
N GLY A 124 -10.61 11.78 -13.45
CA GLY A 124 -11.93 12.32 -13.08
C GLY A 124 -13.12 11.91 -13.97
N LEU A 125 -13.03 10.77 -14.69
CA LEU A 125 -14.09 10.37 -15.62
C LEU A 125 -15.28 9.68 -14.92
N GLY A 126 -16.51 9.95 -15.38
CA GLY A 126 -17.71 9.20 -14.97
C GLY A 126 -18.15 9.44 -13.51
N ASN A 127 -18.33 10.71 -13.13
CA ASN A 127 -18.75 11.15 -11.79
C ASN A 127 -17.77 10.80 -10.64
N LYS A 128 -16.53 10.44 -10.97
CA LYS A 128 -15.46 10.23 -9.99
C LYS A 128 -14.56 11.44 -9.91
N ARG A 129 -14.01 11.70 -8.73
CA ARG A 129 -13.05 12.79 -8.54
C ARG A 129 -11.71 12.43 -9.18
N SER A 130 -11.10 13.40 -9.85
CA SER A 130 -9.77 13.26 -10.45
C SER A 130 -8.71 13.22 -9.36
N PHE A 131 -7.91 12.16 -9.31
CA PHE A 131 -6.71 12.13 -8.48
C PHE A 131 -5.58 12.96 -9.12
N TYR A 132 -5.59 13.10 -10.45
CA TYR A 132 -4.51 13.78 -11.16
C TYR A 132 -4.41 15.27 -10.79
N ASP A 133 -5.54 15.87 -10.45
CA ASP A 133 -5.63 17.30 -10.12
C ASP A 133 -5.25 17.61 -8.66
N LEU A 134 -4.96 16.58 -7.86
CA LEU A 134 -4.53 16.74 -6.46
C LEU A 134 -3.04 17.03 -6.37
N LYS A 135 -2.65 17.90 -5.43
CA LYS A 135 -1.26 18.13 -5.01
C LYS A 135 -0.63 16.86 -4.44
N LEU A 136 -1.43 15.97 -3.83
CA LEU A 136 -1.01 14.62 -3.45
C LEU A 136 -0.34 13.85 -4.59
N ARG A 137 -0.76 14.05 -5.85
CA ARG A 137 -0.08 13.45 -7.02
C ARG A 137 1.34 13.97 -7.15
N GLU A 138 1.57 15.27 -6.96
CA GLU A 138 2.91 15.88 -7.05
C GLU A 138 3.83 15.32 -5.99
N VAL A 139 3.33 15.18 -4.75
CA VAL A 139 4.09 14.60 -3.63
C VAL A 139 4.42 13.13 -3.90
N MET A 140 3.46 12.36 -4.42
CA MET A 140 3.69 10.96 -4.81
C MET A 140 4.68 10.84 -5.99
N ALA A 141 4.62 11.75 -6.96
CA ALA A 141 5.54 11.78 -8.09
C ALA A 141 6.95 12.25 -7.70
N GLY A 142 7.04 13.15 -6.72
CA GLY A 142 8.30 13.59 -6.14
C GLY A 142 9.10 12.43 -5.58
N GLU A 143 8.45 11.55 -4.82
CA GLU A 143 9.09 10.35 -4.25
C GLU A 143 9.54 9.35 -5.33
N LEU A 144 8.76 9.15 -6.38
CA LEU A 144 9.08 8.16 -7.42
C LEU A 144 10.20 8.61 -8.38
N LEU A 145 10.64 9.87 -8.28
CA LEU A 145 11.66 10.46 -9.16
C LEU A 145 12.86 11.01 -8.39
N SER A 146 12.86 10.93 -7.05
CA SER A 146 13.92 11.40 -6.15
C SER A 146 14.83 10.28 -5.69
#